data_AF-A0A2E6KDG3-F1
#
_entry.id   AF-A0A2E6KDG3-F1
#
_cell.length_a   1.000
_cell.length_b   1.000
_cell.length_c   1.000
_cell.angle_alpha   90.00
_cell.angle_beta   90.00
_cell.angle_gamma   90.00
#
_symmetry.space_group_name_H-M   'P 1'
#
loop_
_entity.id
_entity.type
_entity.pdbx_description
1 polymer ?
#
loop_
_entity_poly.entity_id
_entity_poly.type
_entity_poly.pdbx_seq_one_letter_code
_entity_poly.pdbx_strand_id
1 'polypeptide(L)' 'MSQTQDYWKLTSIKVLSELYKNFRNTSKIDNMTLQKLVNRSMYLFLNDDEFKSTITGVKELKENYKKGY' A
#
# COMPACT_ATOMS: atom_id res chain seq x y z
N MET A 1 19.91 4.83 28.05
CA MET A 1 19.13 5.41 26.95
C MET A 1 18.14 4.35 26.49
N SER A 2 16.85 4.49 26.85
CA SER A 2 15.81 3.58 26.37
C SER A 2 15.63 3.84 24.88
N GLN A 3 15.93 2.85 24.04
CA GLN A 3 15.53 2.92 22.64
C GLN A 3 14.00 2.85 22.61
N THR A 4 13.34 3.96 22.32
CA THR A 4 11.91 3.94 22.03
C THR A 4 11.73 3.12 20.76
N GLN A 5 11.17 1.92 20.89
CA GLN A 5 10.85 1.10 19.74
C GLN A 5 9.65 1.73 19.02
N ASP A 6 9.93 2.47 17.95
CA ASP A 6 8.90 3.05 17.10
C ASP A 6 8.12 1.92 16.41
N TYR A 7 6.93 1.62 16.95
CA TYR A 7 6.02 0.61 16.40
C TYR A 7 5.48 1.02 15.01
N TRP A 8 5.53 2.32 14.68
CA TRP A 8 5.03 2.87 13.42
C TRP A 8 6.11 3.70 12.73
N LYS A 9 6.26 3.49 11.41
CA LYS A 9 7.15 4.30 10.56
C LYS A 9 6.33 5.14 9.60
N LEU A 10 6.57 6.46 9.58
CA LEU A 10 6.05 7.34 8.54
C LEU A 10 6.89 7.20 7.27
N THR A 11 6.22 6.99 6.13
CA THR A 11 6.84 6.91 4.82
C THR A 11 6.01 7.73 3.82
N SER A 12 6.69 8.40 2.88
CA SER A 12 6.03 9.20 1.85
C SER A 12 6.09 8.46 0.52
N ILE A 13 4.92 8.13 -0.03
CA ILE A 13 4.78 7.53 -1.36
C ILE A 13 3.75 8.31 -2.17
N LYS A 14 3.92 8.30 -3.50
CA LYS A 14 2.88 8.79 -4.42
C LYS A 14 2.02 7.59 -4.84
N VAL A 15 0.70 7.78 -4.82
CA VAL A 15 -0.28 6.79 -5.29
C VAL A 15 -1.08 7.39 -6.45
N LEU A 16 -1.67 6.54 -7.29
CA LEU A 16 -2.53 6.98 -8.38
C LEU A 16 -3.74 7.73 -7.80
N SER A 17 -3.92 9.00 -8.20
CA SER A 17 -4.91 9.88 -7.57
C SER A 17 -6.34 9.35 -7.69
N GLU A 18 -6.71 8.82 -8.85
CA GLU A 18 -8.04 8.27 -9.10
C GLU A 18 -8.28 6.99 -8.29
N LEU A 19 -7.30 6.09 -8.23
CA LEU A 19 -7.37 4.88 -7.41
C LEU A 19 -7.53 5.22 -5.92
N TYR A 20 -6.78 6.21 -5.43
CA TYR A 20 -6.89 6.65 -4.04
C TYR A 20 -8.26 7.29 -3.73
N LYS A 21 -8.80 8.09 -4.65
CA LYS A 21 -10.15 8.67 -4.52
C LYS A 21 -11.20 7.58 -4.44
N ASN A 22 -11.15 6.61 -5.34
CA ASN A 22 -12.08 5.48 -5.36
C ASN A 22 -11.96 4.64 -4.08
N PHE A 23 -10.74 4.30 -3.68
CA PHE A 23 -10.48 3.63 -2.41
C PHE A 23 -11.08 4.37 -1.22
N ARG A 24 -10.85 5.69 -1.10
CA ARG A 24 -11.41 6.51 0.01
C ARG A 24 -12.94 6.54 0.03
N ASN A 25 -13.60 6.37 -1.10
CA ASN A 25 -15.06 6.32 -1.16
C ASN A 25 -15.58 4.96 -0.71
N THR A 26 -15.00 3.87 -1.24
CA THR A 26 -15.40 2.50 -0.90
C THR A 26 -15.05 2.12 0.53
N SER A 27 -13.84 2.46 0.99
CA SER A 27 -13.29 1.99 2.26
C SER A 27 -13.97 2.57 3.50
N LYS A 28 -14.78 3.63 3.33
CA LYS A 28 -15.63 4.20 4.38
C LYS A 28 -16.69 3.21 4.86
N ILE A 29 -17.16 2.34 3.97
CA ILE A 29 -18.17 1.32 4.29
C ILE A 29 -17.53 0.20 5.12
N ASP A 30 -16.27 -0.14 4.81
CA ASP A 30 -15.58 -1.31 5.37
C ASP A 30 -14.64 -1.01 6.55
N ASN A 31 -14.64 0.21 7.08
CA ASN A 31 -13.69 0.66 8.13
C ASN A 31 -12.21 0.39 7.81
N MET A 32 -11.88 0.36 6.51
CA MET A 32 -10.54 0.10 6.00
C MET A 32 -9.81 1.42 5.75
N THR A 33 -8.62 1.56 6.33
CA THR A 33 -7.74 2.73 6.09
C THR A 33 -6.60 2.35 5.15
N LEU A 34 -5.99 3.35 4.51
CA LEU A 34 -4.82 3.10 3.65
C LEU A 34 -3.68 2.43 4.45
N GLN A 35 -3.45 2.88 5.68
CA GLN A 35 -2.43 2.28 6.56
C GLN A 35 -2.73 0.80 6.84
N LYS A 36 -3.98 0.44 7.16
CA LYS A 36 -4.37 -0.97 7.37
C LYS A 36 -4.15 -1.79 6.11
N LEU A 37 -4.56 -1.27 4.95
CA LEU A 37 -4.40 -1.95 3.67
C LEU A 37 -2.91 -2.20 3.38
N VAL A 38 -2.09 -1.14 3.41
CA VAL A 38 -0.65 -1.23 3.11
C VAL A 38 0.05 -2.20 4.06
N ASN A 39 -0.22 -2.13 5.36
CA ASN A 39 0.38 -3.05 6.33
C ASN A 39 0.00 -4.51 6.07
N ARG A 40 -1.28 -4.78 5.79
CA ARG A 40 -1.76 -6.14 5.48
C ARG A 40 -1.20 -6.65 4.17
N SER A 41 -1.16 -5.80 3.14
CA SER A 41 -0.58 -6.15 1.85
C SER A 41 0.92 -6.43 1.95
N MET A 42 1.68 -5.64 2.74
CA MET A 42 3.09 -5.95 3.01
C MET A 42 3.27 -7.27 3.75
N TYR A 43 2.43 -7.54 4.75
CA TYR A 43 2.46 -8.82 5.46
C TYR A 43 2.16 -9.99 4.51
N LEU A 44 1.08 -9.94 3.73
CA LEU A 44 0.74 -10.99 2.77
C LEU A 44 1.84 -11.14 1.70
N PHE A 45 2.39 -10.04 1.18
CA PHE A 45 3.47 -10.10 0.20
C PHE A 45 4.71 -10.87 0.70
N LEU A 46 4.98 -10.83 2.01
CA LEU A 46 6.12 -11.51 2.62
C LEU A 46 5.83 -12.95 3.04
N ASN A 47 4.56 -13.30 3.28
CA ASN A 47 4.18 -14.57 3.91
C ASN A 47 3.26 -15.46 3.04
N ASP A 48 2.81 -14.96 1.89
CA ASP A 48 1.89 -15.64 0.99
C ASP A 48 2.42 -15.52 -0.45
N ASP A 49 2.96 -16.63 -0.97
CA ASP A 49 3.56 -16.70 -2.30
C ASP A 49 2.53 -16.51 -3.43
N GLU A 50 1.27 -16.90 -3.22
CA GLU A 50 0.20 -16.71 -4.19
C GLU A 50 -0.16 -15.23 -4.29
N PHE A 51 -0.31 -14.56 -3.14
CA PHE A 51 -0.54 -13.11 -3.10
C PHE A 51 0.63 -12.35 -3.71
N LYS A 52 1.87 -12.73 -3.35
CA LYS A 52 3.10 -12.15 -3.92
C LYS A 52 3.13 -12.28 -5.44
N SER A 53 2.80 -13.46 -5.97
CA SER A 53 2.75 -13.72 -7.41
C SER A 53 1.67 -12.89 -8.09
N THR A 54 0.49 -12.80 -7.46
CA THR A 54 -0.65 -12.01 -7.94
C THR A 54 -0.27 -10.54 -8.07
N ILE A 55 0.23 -9.91 -7.00
CA ILE A 55 0.52 -8.47 -7.01
C ILE A 55 1.72 -8.13 -7.90
N THR A 56 2.72 -9.01 -8.01
CA THR A 56 3.85 -8.85 -8.94
C THR A 56 3.43 -9.01 -10.40
N GLY A 57 2.36 -9.77 -10.67
CA GLY A 57 1.83 -10.04 -12.00
C GLY A 57 0.93 -8.93 -12.57
N VAL A 58 0.46 -7.97 -11.76
CA VAL A 58 -0.39 -6.86 -12.22
C VAL A 58 0.40 -5.93 -13.14
N LYS A 59 -0.04 -5.77 -14.40
CA LYS A 59 0.64 -4.95 -15.42
C LYS A 59 -0.20 -3.74 -15.87
N GLU A 60 -1.47 -3.71 -15.51
CA GLU A 60 -2.46 -2.71 -15.91
C GLU A 60 -2.23 -1.35 -15.24
N LEU A 61 -1.61 -1.36 -14.06
CA LEU A 61 -1.24 -0.16 -13.32
C LEU A 61 0.10 0.36 -13.86
N LYS A 62 0.05 1.38 -14.72
CA LYS A 62 1.27 2.01 -15.25
C LYS A 62 2.09 2.60 -14.11
N GLU A 63 3.33 2.14 -13.98
CA GLU A 63 4.30 2.76 -13.10
C GLU A 63 4.58 4.20 -13.57
N ASN A 64 4.33 5.19 -12.71
CA ASN A 64 4.56 6.61 -13.01
C ASN A 64 6.04 7.01 -12.85
N TYR A 65 7.01 6.15 -13.18
CA TYR A 65 8.43 6.53 -13.15
C TYR A 65 8.84 7.47 -14.30
N LYS A 66 7.98 7.71 -15.31
CA LYS A 66 8.32 8.52 -16.48
C LYS A 66 8.19 10.05 -16.34
N LYS A 67 7.81 10.58 -15.17
CA LYS A 67 7.92 12.03 -14.91
C LYS A 67 8.77 12.25 -13.67
N GLY A 68 10.08 12.36 -13.92
CA GLY A 68 11.14 12.36 -12.93
C GLY A 68 10.96 13.35 -11.80
N TYR A 69 11.23 12.84 -10.60
CA TYR A 69 11.90 13.48 -9.47
C TYR A 69 12.73 12.40 -8.81
#